data_AF-A0A2L2YBK6-F1
#
_entry.id   AF-A0A2L2YBK6-F1
#
_cell.length_a   1.000
_cell.length_b   1.000
_cell.length_c   1.000
_cell.angle_alpha   90.00
_cell.angle_beta   90.00
_cell.angle_gamma   90.00
#
_symmetry.space_group_name_H-M   'P 1'
#
loop_
_entity.id
_entity.type
_entity.pdbx_description
1 polymer ?
#
loop_
_entity_poly.entity_id
_entity_poly.type
_entity_poly.pdbx_seq_one_letter_code
_entity_poly.pdbx_strand_id
1 'polypeptide(L)' 'TQYQVQHDRKMKEFSLGEGSEKAVLQYNELKPSLIELEHTIVPESLQGKGLGKLLADVSDLVEDCLLRGSNA' A
#
# COMPACT_ATOMS: atom_id res chain seq x y z
N THR A 1 7.38 12.60 12.56
CA THR A 1 6.01 12.14 12.28
C THR A 1 6.10 10.68 11.92
N GLN A 2 5.43 9.80 12.66
CA GLN A 2 5.40 8.38 12.35
C GLN A 2 4.15 8.15 11.50
N TYR A 3 4.35 7.77 10.24
CA TYR A 3 3.24 7.51 9.34
C TYR A 3 2.87 6.03 9.43
N GLN A 4 1.61 5.75 9.74
CA GLN A 4 1.10 4.39 9.80
C GLN A 4 0.41 4.06 8.47
N VAL A 5 0.89 3.00 7.81
CA VAL A 5 0.26 2.49 6.59
C VAL A 5 -0.95 1.65 6.97
N GLN A 6 -2.08 1.95 6.36
CA GLN A 6 -3.31 1.18 6.47
C GLN A 6 -3.48 0.30 5.22
N HIS A 7 -3.86 -0.95 5.42
CA HIS A 7 -4.15 -1.89 4.33
C HIS A 7 -5.65 -2.16 4.25
N ASP A 8 -6.28 -1.76 3.15
CA ASP A 8 -7.66 -2.11 2.83
C ASP A 8 -7.68 -3.13 1.68
N ARG A 9 -7.84 -4.41 2.03
CA ARG A 9 -7.93 -5.50 1.06
C ARG A 9 -9.19 -5.46 0.20
N LYS A 10 -10.28 -4.88 0.71
CA LYS A 10 -11.55 -4.81 -0.02
C LYS A 10 -11.44 -3.81 -1.17
N MET A 11 -10.80 -2.68 -0.90
CA MET A 11 -10.50 -1.65 -1.90
C MET A 11 -9.21 -1.92 -2.67
N LYS A 12 -8.43 -2.93 -2.26
CA LYS A 12 -7.11 -3.29 -2.78
C LYS A 12 -6.16 -2.08 -2.80
N GLU A 13 -6.05 -1.42 -1.66
CA GLU A 13 -5.19 -0.25 -1.51
C GLU A 13 -4.43 -0.22 -0.19
N PHE A 14 -3.24 0.39 -0.25
CA PHE A 14 -2.49 0.85 0.89
C PHE A 14 -2.64 2.36 1.00
N SER A 15 -2.89 2.88 2.19
CA SER A 15 -3.04 4.31 2.39
C SER A 15 -2.31 4.82 3.61
N LEU A 16 -2.01 6.12 3.58
CA LEU A 16 -1.26 6.80 4.62
C LEU A 16 -1.74 8.24 4.73
N GLY A 17 -2.04 8.67 5.96
CA GLY A 17 -2.67 9.97 6.24
C GLY A 17 -4.18 9.84 6.45
N GLU A 18 -4.89 10.97 6.45
CA GLU A 18 -6.31 11.04 6.77
C GLU A 18 -7.07 11.95 5.79
N GLY A 19 -8.34 11.60 5.53
CA GLY A 19 -9.24 12.42 4.73
C GLY A 19 -8.77 12.64 3.29
N SER A 20 -8.84 13.89 2.80
CA SER A 20 -8.43 14.29 1.46
C SER A 20 -6.91 14.40 1.29
N GLU A 21 -6.16 14.40 2.38
CA GLU A 21 -4.70 14.51 2.41
C GLU A 21 -4.07 13.13 2.62
N LYS A 22 -4.66 12.08 2.04
CA LYS A 22 -4.13 10.71 2.10
C LYS A 22 -3.33 10.36 0.85
N ALA A 23 -2.16 9.76 1.05
CA ALA A 23 -1.45 9.06 -0.01
C ALA A 23 -2.04 7.65 -0.16
N VAL A 24 -2.17 7.18 -1.39
CA VAL A 24 -2.79 5.89 -1.71
C VAL A 24 -1.95 5.16 -2.76
N LEU A 25 -1.76 3.86 -2.57
CA LEU A 25 -1.18 2.94 -3.55
C LEU A 25 -2.17 1.80 -3.76
N GLN A 26 -2.74 1.75 -4.96
CA GLN A 26 -3.69 0.73 -5.37
C GLN A 26 -2.97 -0.40 -6.08
N TYR A 27 -3.46 -1.61 -5.85
CA TYR A 27 -2.93 -2.81 -6.44
C TYR A 27 -4.05 -3.70 -6.95
N ASN A 28 -3.69 -4.65 -7.81
CA ASN A 28 -4.57 -5.73 -8.19
C ASN A 28 -3.93 -7.07 -7.88
N GLU A 29 -4.74 -8.05 -7.48
CA GLU A 29 -4.27 -9.40 -7.20
C GLU A 29 -4.36 -10.20 -8.49
N LEU A 30 -3.20 -10.47 -9.11
CA LEU A 30 -3.14 -11.31 -10.31
C LEU A 30 -3.21 -12.78 -9.92
N LYS A 31 -2.54 -13.14 -8.82
CA LYS A 31 -2.49 -14.49 -8.21
C LYS A 31 -2.36 -14.34 -6.69
N PRO A 32 -2.60 -15.41 -5.90
CA PRO A 32 -2.49 -15.35 -4.43
C PRO A 32 -1.13 -14.84 -3.90
N SER A 33 -0.08 -14.91 -4.70
CA SER A 33 1.29 -14.51 -4.36
C SER A 33 1.86 -13.43 -5.27
N LEU A 34 1.03 -12.79 -6.08
CA LEU A 34 1.48 -11.78 -7.04
C LEU A 34 0.47 -10.67 -7.12
N ILE A 35 0.88 -9.49 -6.69
CA ILE A 35 0.11 -8.27 -6.86
C ILE A 35 0.77 -7.38 -7.91
N GLU A 36 -0.06 -6.70 -8.70
CA GLU A 36 0.37 -5.68 -9.64
C GLU A 36 0.04 -4.32 -9.06
N LEU A 37 1.04 -3.45 -8.95
CA LEU A 37 0.84 -2.08 -8.49
C LEU A 37 0.34 -1.23 -9.66
N GLU A 38 -0.84 -0.62 -9.52
CA GLU A 38 -1.49 0.08 -10.64
C GLU A 38 -1.35 1.60 -10.51
N HIS A 39 -1.89 2.16 -9.43
CA HIS A 39 -2.02 3.61 -9.25
C HIS A 39 -1.44 4.05 -7.92
N THR A 40 -0.53 5.03 -7.95
CA THR A 40 -0.03 5.71 -6.76
C THR A 40 -0.42 7.19 -6.81
N ILE A 41 -1.10 7.65 -5.76
CA ILE A 41 -1.49 9.06 -5.60
C ILE A 41 -0.84 9.56 -4.32
N VAL A 42 -0.01 10.60 -4.45
CA VAL A 42 0.57 11.31 -3.31
C VAL A 42 0.18 12.78 -3.41
N PRO A 43 -0.64 13.31 -2.47
CA PRO A 43 -0.99 14.72 -2.43
C PRO A 43 0.26 15.60 -2.44
N GLU A 44 0.21 16.77 -3.08
CA GLU A 44 1.36 17.69 -3.18
C GLU A 44 1.94 18.07 -1.82
N SER A 45 1.07 18.26 -0.82
CA SER A 45 1.43 18.54 0.58
C SER A 45 2.31 17.46 1.23
N LEU A 46 2.24 16.24 0.69
CA LEU A 46 2.91 15.04 1.17
C LEU A 46 4.10 14.62 0.29
N GLN A 47 4.32 15.29 -0.84
CA GLN A 47 5.45 15.01 -1.72
C GLN A 47 6.79 15.43 -1.09
N GLY A 48 7.89 14.83 -1.57
CA GLY A 48 9.24 15.07 -1.04
C GLY A 48 9.52 14.44 0.33
N LYS A 49 8.54 13.75 0.93
CA LYS A 49 8.67 13.10 2.25
C LYS A 49 8.98 11.60 2.17
N GLY A 50 9.20 11.06 0.97
CA GLY A 50 9.50 9.64 0.76
C GLY A 50 8.32 8.67 0.92
N LEU A 51 7.08 9.17 0.94
CA LEU A 51 5.90 8.36 1.24
C LEU A 51 5.54 7.34 0.15
N GLY A 52 5.81 7.66 -1.12
CA GLY A 52 5.64 6.70 -2.22
C GLY A 52 6.53 5.47 -2.04
N LYS A 53 7.79 5.67 -1.62
CA LYS A 53 8.70 4.56 -1.31
C LYS A 53 8.18 3.74 -0.13
N LEU A 54 7.71 4.39 0.93
CA LEU A 54 7.17 3.68 2.09
C LEU A 54 5.95 2.82 1.72
N LEU A 55 5.06 3.31 0.85
CA LEU A 55 3.92 2.53 0.36
C LEU A 55 4.38 1.30 -0.45
N ALA A 56 5.39 1.44 -1.31
CA ALA A 56 5.95 0.34 -2.08
C ALA A 56 6.67 -0.70 -1.20
N ASP A 57 7.48 -0.24 -0.23
CA ASP A 57 8.18 -1.15 0.70
C ASP A 57 7.17 -2.00 1.50
N VAL A 58 6.00 -1.44 1.85
CA VAL A 58 4.94 -2.18 2.56
C VAL A 58 4.22 -3.16 1.65
N SER A 59 3.99 -2.83 0.37
CA SER A 59 3.38 -3.78 -0.56
C SER A 59 4.25 -5.02 -0.77
N ASP A 60 5.57 -4.86 -0.82
CA ASP A 60 6.51 -5.99 -0.93
C ASP A 60 6.41 -6.93 0.29
N LEU A 61 6.26 -6.36 1.50
CA LEU A 61 6.06 -7.16 2.73
C LEU A 61 4.71 -7.89 2.75
N VAL A 62 3.69 -7.37 2.06
CA VAL A 62 2.38 -8.02 1.98
C VAL A 62 2.39 -9.25 1.07
N GLU A 63 3.17 -9.26 -0.01
CA GLU A 63 3.39 -10.51 -0.78
C GLU A 63 3.93 -11.63 0.11
N ASP A 64 4.88 -11.30 0.98
CA ASP A 64 5.46 -12.23 1.96
C ASP A 64 4.44 -12.70 3.02
N CYS A 65 3.54 -11.83 3.47
CA CYS A 65 2.49 -12.18 4.43
C CYS A 65 1.34 -12.99 3.80
N LEU A 66 0.97 -12.72 2.55
CA LEU A 66 -0.03 -13.49 1.81
C LEU A 66 0.46 -14.92 1.56
N LEU A 67 1.74 -15.10 1.24
CA LEU A 67 2.39 -16.40 1.10
C LEU A 67 2.36 -17.24 2.40
N ARG A 68 2.42 -16.59 3.56
CA ARG A 68 2.41 -17.26 4.87
C ARG A 68 1.01 -17.61 5.38
N GLY A 69 -0.03 -16.96 4.86
CA GLY A 69 -1.42 -17.18 5.27
C GLY A 69 -2.12 -18.39 4.66
N SER A 70 -1.49 -19.12 3.73
CA SER A 70 -2.10 -20.28 3.06
C SER A 70 -1.92 -21.64 3.77
N ASN A 71 -1.49 -21.65 5.04
CA ASN A 71 -1.48 -22.86 5.88
C ASN A 71 -2.20 -22.57 7.21
N ALA A 72 -3.53 -22.65 7.20
CA ALA A 72 -4.37 -22.78 8.40
C ALA A 72 -5.58 -23.66 8.06
#